data_AF-A0A6B4MYL8-F1
#
_entry.id   AF-A0A6B4MYL8-F1
#
_cell.length_a   1.000
_cell.length_b   1.000
_cell.length_c   1.000
_cell.angle_alpha   90.00
_cell.angle_beta   90.00
_cell.angle_gamma   90.00
#
_symmetry.space_group_name_H-M   'P 1'
#
loop_
_entity.id
_entity.type
_entity.pdbx_description
1 polymer ?
#
loop_
_entity_poly.entity_id
_entity_poly.type
_entity_poly.pdbx_seq_one_letter_code
_entity_poly.pdbx_strand_id
1 'polypeptide(L)'
;MKRILTIIFMCFALLMNIYLIFYWQPNKDTKAIINKNNDSISVLSYSKSIYTVSKDNIINILSEDDKKDLTRIVYKLSTSDIGRVKEAFNLEDENKGVITAFKVFETRLSTQDYKKIRGIFSKFIDIDYLDSNLIK
;
A
#
# COMPACT_ATOMS: atom_id res chain seq x y z
N MET A 1 22.68 -37.74 18.45
CA MET A 1 22.64 -36.27 18.67
C MET A 1 23.32 -35.47 17.57
N LYS A 2 24.59 -35.76 17.21
CA LYS A 2 25.34 -34.98 16.20
C LYS A 2 24.67 -34.88 14.81
N ARG A 3 24.08 -35.97 14.31
CA ARG A 3 23.39 -36.00 13.00
C ARG A 3 22.09 -35.19 12.95
N ILE A 4 21.37 -35.12 14.08
CA ILE A 4 20.13 -34.34 14.19
C ILE A 4 20.46 -32.85 14.27
N LEU A 5 21.51 -32.49 15.01
CA LEU A 5 21.99 -31.11 15.08
C LEU A 5 22.43 -30.56 13.72
N THR A 6 23.13 -31.36 12.90
CA THR A 6 23.51 -30.96 11.55
C THR A 6 22.31 -30.76 10.62
N ILE A 7 21.25 -31.56 10.76
CA ILE A 7 20.03 -31.40 9.96
C ILE A 7 19.29 -30.12 10.34
N ILE A 8 19.19 -29.82 11.64
CA ILE A 8 18.57 -28.57 12.13
C ILE A 8 19.33 -27.34 11.60
N PHE A 9 20.66 -27.38 11.65
CA PHE A 9 21.49 -26.27 11.14
C PHE A 9 21.31 -26.07 9.63
N MET A 10 21.19 -27.17 8.87
CA MET A 10 20.93 -27.13 7.42
C MET A 10 19.54 -26.56 7.10
N CYS A 11 18.51 -26.93 7.86
CA CYS A 11 17.16 -26.35 7.72
C CYS A 11 17.15 -24.85 8.07
N PHE A 12 17.88 -24.42 9.11
CA PHE A 12 17.98 -23.02 9.47
C PHE A 12 18.66 -22.17 8.40
N ALA A 13 19.73 -22.70 7.77
CA ALA A 13 20.40 -22.03 6.65
C ALA A 13 19.48 -21.86 5.43
N LEU A 14 18.64 -22.84 5.12
CA LEU A 14 17.65 -22.74 4.04
C LEU A 14 16.58 -21.68 4.34
N LEU A 15 16.07 -21.64 5.58
CA LEU A 15 15.06 -20.66 5.99
C LEU A 15 15.62 -19.23 5.97
N MET A 16 16.87 -19.02 6.36
CA MET A 16 17.53 -17.71 6.27
C MET A 16 17.68 -17.21 4.83
N ASN A 17 18.00 -18.09 3.89
CA ASN A 17 18.08 -17.71 2.47
C ASN A 17 16.71 -17.34 1.89
N ILE A 18 15.65 -18.08 2.24
CA ILE A 18 14.27 -17.73 1.86
C ILE A 18 13.85 -16.39 2.49
N TYR A 19 14.20 -16.16 3.75
CA TYR A 19 13.92 -14.89 4.43
C TYR A 19 14.61 -13.72 3.73
N LEU A 20 15.88 -13.88 3.32
CA LEU A 20 16.60 -12.90 2.52
C LEU A 20 15.88 -12.62 1.19
N ILE A 21 15.42 -13.62 0.44
CA ILE A 21 14.74 -13.38 -0.85
C ILE A 21 13.43 -12.59 -0.67
N PHE A 22 12.66 -12.86 0.40
CA PHE A 22 11.36 -12.22 0.61
C PHE A 22 11.43 -10.85 1.32
N TYR A 23 12.42 -10.64 2.19
CA TYR A 23 12.55 -9.42 2.99
C TYR A 23 13.73 -8.52 2.59
N TRP A 24 14.60 -8.98 1.69
CA TRP A 24 15.62 -8.11 1.11
C TRP A 24 14.98 -7.16 0.10
N GLN A 25 14.83 -5.93 0.53
CA GLN A 25 14.44 -4.81 -0.31
C GLN A 25 15.74 -4.02 -0.59
N PRO A 26 16.24 -3.94 -1.83
CA PRO A 26 17.45 -3.17 -2.11
C PRO A 26 17.20 -1.71 -1.76
N ASN A 27 18.09 -1.13 -0.94
CA ASN A 27 18.02 0.28 -0.60
C ASN A 27 18.03 1.12 -1.90
N LYS A 28 17.02 1.97 -2.09
CA LYS A 28 16.83 2.80 -3.29
C LYS A 28 17.60 4.12 -3.22
N ASP A 29 18.47 4.30 -2.24
CA ASP A 29 19.19 5.58 -2.04
C ASP A 29 20.36 5.81 -3.03
N THR A 30 20.65 4.87 -3.93
CA THR A 30 21.77 5.00 -4.90
C THR A 30 21.32 5.44 -6.31
N LYS A 31 20.30 6.31 -6.41
CA LYS A 31 19.92 6.96 -7.69
C LYS A 31 19.97 8.50 -7.65
N ALA A 32 20.80 9.07 -6.78
CA ALA A 32 20.93 10.53 -6.63
C ALA A 32 22.25 11.13 -7.18
N ILE A 33 23.00 10.43 -8.04
CA ILE A 33 24.28 10.94 -8.57
C ILE A 33 24.43 10.76 -10.08
N ILE A 34 23.35 10.82 -10.88
CA ILE A 34 23.47 11.03 -12.34
C ILE A 34 22.22 11.77 -12.84
N ASN A 35 22.11 13.07 -12.56
CA ASN A 35 21.40 14.03 -13.43
C ASN A 35 21.60 15.44 -12.89
N LYS A 36 22.86 15.87 -12.93
CA LYS A 36 23.19 17.28 -13.04
C LYS A 36 23.10 17.61 -14.52
N ASN A 37 22.20 18.52 -14.90
CA ASN A 37 21.94 19.04 -16.25
C ASN A 37 20.85 18.32 -17.05
N ASN A 38 19.60 18.66 -16.76
CA ASN A 38 18.67 19.08 -17.80
C ASN A 38 17.59 19.92 -17.12
N ASP A 39 17.66 21.24 -17.35
CA ASP A 39 16.57 22.18 -17.12
C ASP A 39 15.38 21.75 -17.99
N SER A 40 14.64 20.77 -17.49
CA SER A 40 13.28 20.52 -17.90
C SER A 40 12.45 21.33 -16.93
N ILE A 41 11.86 22.41 -17.44
CA ILE A 41 10.78 23.12 -16.79
C ILE A 41 9.68 22.08 -16.58
N SER A 42 9.70 21.42 -15.42
CA SER A 42 8.57 20.66 -14.94
C SER A 42 7.50 21.70 -14.72
N VAL A 43 6.53 21.71 -15.61
CA VAL A 43 5.24 22.33 -15.34
C VAL A 43 4.80 21.66 -14.04
N LEU A 44 4.97 22.37 -12.92
CA LEU A 44 4.46 22.02 -11.60
C LEU A 44 2.95 21.98 -11.75
N SER A 45 2.45 20.87 -12.29
CA SER A 45 1.10 20.42 -12.06
C SER A 45 1.06 20.15 -10.57
N TYR A 46 0.66 21.17 -9.80
CA TYR A 46 0.24 21.00 -8.42
C TYR A 46 -0.99 20.09 -8.47
N SER A 47 -0.76 18.78 -8.60
CA SER A 47 -1.80 17.80 -8.42
C SER A 47 -2.20 17.90 -6.95
N LYS A 48 -3.39 18.42 -6.71
CA LYS A 48 -4.00 18.45 -5.37
C LYS A 48 -3.92 17.03 -4.81
N SER A 49 -3.24 16.84 -3.68
CA SER A 49 -3.18 15.52 -3.05
C SER A 49 -4.59 15.08 -2.64
N ILE A 50 -4.90 13.80 -2.87
CA ILE A 50 -6.13 13.18 -2.41
C ILE A 50 -6.14 13.02 -0.89
N TYR A 51 -4.98 13.02 -0.22
CA TYR A 51 -4.90 12.96 1.23
C TYR A 51 -5.17 14.33 1.82
N THR A 52 -6.12 14.40 2.75
CA THR A 52 -6.45 15.64 3.49
C THR A 52 -5.56 15.85 4.71
N VAL A 53 -4.77 14.84 5.07
CA VAL A 53 -3.85 14.82 6.22
C VAL A 53 -2.53 14.16 5.82
N SER A 54 -1.46 14.42 6.57
CA SER A 54 -0.18 13.72 6.36
C SER A 54 -0.31 12.21 6.60
N LYS A 55 0.37 11.41 5.78
CA LYS A 55 0.42 9.95 5.89
C LYS A 55 0.84 9.47 7.28
N ASP A 56 1.78 10.17 7.91
CA ASP A 56 2.30 9.82 9.24
C ASP A 56 1.24 9.92 10.33
N ASN A 57 0.20 10.74 10.10
CA ASN A 57 -0.87 10.97 11.06
C ASN A 57 -2.08 10.06 10.84
N ILE A 58 -2.17 9.36 9.70
CA ILE A 58 -3.33 8.51 9.37
C ILE A 58 -3.58 7.46 10.46
N ILE A 59 -2.52 6.82 10.96
CA ILE A 59 -2.65 5.76 11.95
C ILE A 59 -3.17 6.26 13.32
N ASN A 60 -2.95 7.54 13.61
CA ASN A 60 -3.41 8.21 14.84
C ASN A 60 -4.86 8.69 14.73
N ILE A 61 -5.35 8.92 13.50
CA ILE A 61 -6.74 9.32 13.23
C ILE A 61 -7.68 8.10 13.26
N LEU A 62 -7.15 6.92 12.92
CA LEU A 62 -7.90 5.67 12.96
C LEU A 62 -8.15 5.21 14.39
N SER A 63 -9.42 5.04 14.75
CA SER A 63 -9.78 4.37 16.00
C SER A 63 -9.43 2.88 15.95
N GLU A 64 -9.32 2.24 17.11
CA GLU A 64 -9.07 0.79 17.17
C GLU A 64 -10.17 -0.04 16.48
N ASP A 65 -11.42 0.43 16.53
CA ASP A 65 -12.51 -0.20 15.79
C ASP A 65 -12.37 -0.04 14.28
N ASP A 66 -11.93 1.13 13.79
CA ASP A 66 -11.65 1.32 12.36
C ASP A 66 -10.53 0.38 11.89
N LYS A 67 -9.46 0.24 12.69
CA LYS A 67 -8.35 -0.67 12.37
C LYS A 67 -8.84 -2.12 12.32
N LYS A 68 -9.62 -2.55 13.31
CA LYS A 68 -10.22 -3.89 13.37
C LYS A 68 -11.13 -4.15 12.17
N ASP A 69 -11.94 -3.16 11.80
CA ASP A 69 -12.82 -3.25 10.64
C ASP A 69 -12.06 -3.31 9.32
N LEU A 70 -11.03 -2.47 9.14
CA LEU A 70 -10.15 -2.53 7.97
C LEU A 70 -9.51 -3.90 7.85
N THR A 71 -8.90 -4.41 8.93
CA THR A 71 -8.28 -5.73 8.97
C THR A 71 -9.28 -6.82 8.58
N ARG A 72 -10.47 -6.84 9.21
CA ARG A 72 -11.53 -7.81 8.93
C ARG A 72 -12.00 -7.76 7.47
N ILE A 73 -12.13 -6.57 6.88
CA ILE A 73 -12.58 -6.42 5.49
C ILE A 73 -11.48 -6.81 4.52
N VAL A 74 -10.23 -6.38 4.75
CA VAL A 74 -9.08 -6.72 3.90
C VAL A 74 -8.85 -8.24 3.86
N TYR A 75 -9.09 -8.96 4.96
CA TYR A 75 -9.03 -10.44 4.97
C TYR A 75 -10.07 -11.13 4.09
N LYS A 76 -11.11 -10.42 3.62
CA LYS A 76 -12.07 -10.96 2.66
C LYS A 76 -11.58 -10.89 1.22
N LEU A 77 -10.53 -10.10 0.96
CA LEU A 77 -9.92 -10.01 -0.36
C LEU A 77 -9.03 -11.24 -0.60
N SER A 78 -8.92 -11.65 -1.87
CA SER A 78 -7.96 -12.68 -2.25
C SER A 78 -6.53 -12.16 -2.06
N THR A 79 -5.56 -13.07 -1.86
CA THR A 79 -4.13 -12.71 -1.77
C THR A 79 -3.66 -11.90 -2.99
N SER A 80 -4.18 -12.22 -4.18
CA SER A 80 -3.88 -11.49 -5.40
C SER A 80 -4.45 -10.06 -5.36
N ASP A 81 -5.70 -9.89 -4.93
CA ASP A 81 -6.32 -8.55 -4.83
C ASP A 81 -5.64 -7.72 -3.74
N ILE A 82 -5.22 -8.32 -2.62
CA ILE A 82 -4.39 -7.64 -1.60
C ILE A 82 -3.08 -7.15 -2.22
N GLY A 83 -2.41 -7.98 -3.02
CA GLY A 83 -1.22 -7.59 -3.77
C GLY A 83 -1.45 -6.39 -4.66
N ARG A 84 -2.54 -6.39 -5.44
CA ARG A 84 -2.92 -5.29 -6.32
C ARG A 84 -3.19 -3.99 -5.55
N VAL A 85 -3.86 -4.07 -4.41
CA VAL A 85 -4.10 -2.92 -3.53
C VAL A 85 -2.79 -2.37 -2.97
N LYS A 86 -1.88 -3.25 -2.54
CA LYS A 86 -0.56 -2.84 -2.04
C LYS A 86 0.27 -2.17 -3.14
N GLU A 87 0.28 -2.71 -4.34
CA GLU A 87 0.94 -2.11 -5.50
C GLU A 87 0.34 -0.73 -5.84
N ALA A 88 -0.99 -0.61 -5.79
CA ALA A 88 -1.68 0.64 -6.02
C ALA A 88 -1.24 1.74 -5.03
N PHE A 89 -1.18 1.45 -3.73
CA PHE A 89 -0.72 2.43 -2.73
C PHE A 89 0.77 2.80 -2.85
N ASN A 90 1.57 2.02 -3.58
CA ASN A 90 2.99 2.27 -3.82
C ASN A 90 3.27 2.98 -5.16
N LEU A 91 2.23 3.38 -5.91
CA LEU A 91 2.41 4.16 -7.14
C LEU A 91 3.01 5.54 -6.82
N GLU A 92 3.82 6.05 -7.75
CA GLU A 92 4.42 7.40 -7.66
C GLU A 92 3.34 8.49 -7.64
N ASP A 93 2.30 8.32 -8.47
CA ASP A 93 1.09 9.14 -8.41
C ASP A 93 0.16 8.58 -7.32
N GLU A 94 0.20 9.23 -6.16
CA GLU A 94 -0.60 8.87 -5.00
C GLU A 94 -2.11 8.90 -5.28
N ASN A 95 -2.58 9.88 -6.05
CA ASN A 95 -4.00 10.02 -6.37
C ASN A 95 -4.46 8.83 -7.21
N LYS A 96 -3.68 8.50 -8.25
CA LYS A 96 -3.92 7.32 -9.08
C LYS A 96 -3.86 6.04 -8.26
N GLY A 97 -2.94 5.96 -7.29
CA GLY A 97 -2.83 4.86 -6.35
C GLY A 97 -4.09 4.62 -5.55
N VAL A 98 -4.61 5.65 -4.88
CA VAL A 98 -5.84 5.57 -4.10
C VAL A 98 -7.04 5.21 -4.97
N ILE A 99 -7.20 5.86 -6.14
CA ILE A 99 -8.28 5.55 -7.09
C ILE A 99 -8.21 4.08 -7.52
N THR A 100 -7.03 3.58 -7.84
CA THR A 100 -6.84 2.19 -8.28
C THR A 100 -7.17 1.19 -7.17
N ALA A 101 -6.76 1.48 -5.93
CA ALA A 101 -7.10 0.65 -4.78
C ALA A 101 -8.62 0.60 -4.55
N PHE A 102 -9.30 1.75 -4.65
CA PHE A 102 -10.75 1.82 -4.49
C PHE A 102 -11.53 1.12 -5.60
N LYS A 103 -11.04 1.11 -6.85
CA LYS A 103 -11.61 0.27 -7.92
C LYS A 103 -11.52 -1.23 -7.58
N VAL A 104 -10.44 -1.67 -6.93
CA VAL A 104 -10.35 -3.07 -6.45
C VAL A 104 -11.35 -3.32 -5.31
N PHE A 105 -11.45 -2.42 -4.34
CA PHE A 105 -12.40 -2.55 -3.25
C PHE A 105 -13.85 -2.61 -3.75
N GLU A 106 -14.24 -1.73 -4.66
CA GLU A 106 -15.58 -1.68 -5.23
C GLU A 106 -15.95 -2.96 -5.97
N THR A 107 -15.00 -3.53 -6.72
CA THR A 107 -15.24 -4.73 -7.53
C THR A 107 -15.22 -6.04 -6.72
N ARG A 108 -14.51 -6.07 -5.59
CA ARG A 108 -14.28 -7.31 -4.82
C ARG A 108 -15.06 -7.41 -3.53
N LEU A 109 -15.39 -6.29 -2.90
CA LEU A 109 -16.08 -6.29 -1.62
C LEU A 109 -17.60 -6.25 -1.79
N SER A 110 -18.30 -6.71 -0.75
CA SER A 110 -19.73 -6.45 -0.66
C SER A 110 -19.99 -4.94 -0.59
N THR A 111 -21.17 -4.49 -1.04
CA THR A 111 -21.55 -3.08 -0.96
C THR A 111 -21.46 -2.53 0.47
N GLN A 112 -21.79 -3.35 1.47
CA GLN A 112 -21.69 -2.95 2.88
C GLN A 112 -20.23 -2.75 3.32
N ASP A 113 -19.35 -3.69 2.98
CA ASP A 113 -17.93 -3.61 3.32
C ASP A 113 -17.25 -2.45 2.58
N TYR A 114 -17.58 -2.26 1.30
CA TYR A 114 -17.10 -1.13 0.50
C TYR A 114 -17.48 0.22 1.12
N LYS A 115 -18.77 0.40 1.46
CA LYS A 115 -19.24 1.61 2.15
C LYS A 115 -18.51 1.83 3.47
N LYS A 116 -18.22 0.76 4.21
CA LYS A 116 -17.50 0.83 5.48
C LYS A 116 -16.05 1.28 5.30
N ILE A 117 -15.31 0.70 4.35
CA ILE A 117 -13.96 1.17 3.99
C ILE A 117 -14.01 2.64 3.54
N ARG A 118 -14.95 3.00 2.66
CA ARG A 118 -15.09 4.39 2.19
C ARG A 118 -15.32 5.37 3.34
N GLY A 119 -16.14 5.02 4.32
CA GLY A 119 -16.38 5.84 5.52
C GLY A 119 -15.20 5.92 6.48
N ILE A 120 -14.31 4.92 6.51
CA ILE A 120 -13.08 4.99 7.30
C ILE A 120 -12.08 5.92 6.62
N PHE A 121 -11.88 5.74 5.31
CA PHE A 121 -10.94 6.53 4.53
C PHE A 121 -11.35 8.00 4.42
N SER A 122 -12.65 8.31 4.48
CA SER A 122 -13.15 9.70 4.44
C SER A 122 -12.60 10.60 5.55
N LYS A 123 -12.02 10.03 6.60
CA LYS A 123 -11.36 10.77 7.68
C LYS A 123 -10.02 11.39 7.26
N PHE A 124 -9.41 10.89 6.18
CA PHE A 124 -8.06 11.28 5.77
C PHE A 124 -7.86 11.40 4.25
N ILE A 125 -8.91 11.15 3.44
CA ILE A 125 -8.90 11.40 1.98
C ILE A 125 -10.09 12.27 1.55
N ASP A 126 -9.91 12.99 0.45
CA ASP A 126 -10.95 13.74 -0.26
C ASP A 126 -11.84 12.76 -1.05
N ILE A 127 -12.97 12.39 -0.44
CA ILE A 127 -13.92 11.43 -1.02
C ILE A 127 -14.65 11.99 -2.23
N ASP A 128 -14.93 13.29 -2.26
CA ASP A 128 -15.61 13.90 -3.41
C ASP A 128 -14.70 13.85 -4.64
N TYR A 129 -13.39 14.11 -4.44
CA TYR A 129 -12.39 13.90 -5.48
C TYR A 129 -12.29 12.43 -5.90
N LEU A 130 -12.29 11.49 -4.95
CA LEU A 130 -12.25 10.06 -5.25
C LEU A 130 -13.43 9.64 -6.14
N ASP A 131 -14.67 9.92 -5.71
CA ASP A 131 -15.88 9.51 -6.41
C ASP A 131 -15.94 10.09 -7.83
N SER A 132 -15.56 11.36 -7.99
CA SER A 132 -15.49 12.03 -9.29
C SER A 132 -14.55 11.33 -10.29
N ASN A 133 -13.56 10.59 -9.78
CA ASN A 133 -12.60 9.83 -10.59
C ASN A 133 -12.90 8.32 -10.67
N LEU A 134 -13.87 7.81 -9.90
CA LEU A 134 -14.34 6.43 -10.01
C LEU A 134 -15.43 6.27 -11.09
N ILE A 135 -16.22 7.32 -11.33
CA ILE A 135 -17.31 7.34 -12.32
C ILE A 135 -16.79 7.45 -13.77
N LYS A 136 -15.49 7.72 -13.96
CA LYS A 136 -14.79 7.73 -15.26
C LYS A 136 -14.22 6.37 -15.63
#